data_AF-G9L2K5-F1
#
_entry.id   AF-G9L2K5-F1
#
_cell.length_a   1.000
_cell.length_b   1.000
_cell.length_c   1.000
_cell.angle_alpha   90.00
_cell.angle_beta   90.00
_cell.angle_gamma   90.00
#
_symmetry.space_group_name_H-M   'P 1'
#
loop_
_entity.id
_entity.type
_entity.pdbx_description
1 polymer ?
#
loop_
_entity_poly.entity_id
_entity_poly.type
_entity_poly.pdbx_seq_one_letter_code
_entity_poly.pdbx_strand_id
1 'polypeptide(L)' 'APTSPAEAPVFNNCWSCRVLSGAGLIGAGGYVYWVARKPMKLGYPPGPGTITQMVIGISIACWGVVI' A
#
# COMPACT_ATOMS: atom_id res chain seq x y z
N ALA A 1 13.04 38.09 -18.88
CA ALA A 1 13.35 36.65 -18.96
C ALA A 1 12.55 35.95 -17.86
N PRO A 2 11.69 34.97 -18.16
CA PRO A 2 10.97 34.26 -17.12
C PRO A 2 11.92 33.30 -16.40
N THR A 3 11.84 33.32 -15.08
CA THR A 3 12.59 32.50 -14.13
C THR A 3 12.50 31.00 -14.46
N SER A 4 13.64 30.32 -14.34
CA SER A 4 13.83 28.86 -14.47
C SER A 4 12.64 28.09 -13.87
N PRO A 5 12.04 27.10 -14.58
CA PRO A 5 10.97 26.29 -14.01
C PRO A 5 11.54 25.54 -12.82
N ALA A 6 11.15 25.96 -11.62
CA ALA A 6 11.21 25.10 -10.45
C ALA A 6 10.43 23.83 -10.81
N GLU A 7 11.12 22.70 -10.72
CA GLU A 7 10.64 21.34 -10.96
C GLU A 7 9.13 21.21 -10.78
N ALA A 8 8.38 21.19 -11.88
CA ALA A 8 6.95 20.98 -11.83
C ALA A 8 6.73 19.61 -11.16
N PRO A 9 5.98 19.51 -10.04
CA PRO A 9 5.68 18.21 -9.44
C PRO A 9 5.01 17.36 -10.51
N VAL A 10 5.69 16.28 -10.93
CA VAL A 10 5.32 15.46 -12.11
C VAL A 10 3.90 14.91 -12.01
N PHE A 11 3.34 14.87 -10.79
CA PHE A 11 1.92 14.75 -10.53
C PHE A 11 1.43 16.03 -9.83
N ASN A 12 0.67 16.84 -10.56
CA ASN A 12 -0.33 17.69 -9.92
C ASN A 12 -1.15 16.81 -8.94
N ASN A 13 -1.51 17.36 -7.78
CA ASN A 13 -2.29 16.70 -6.72
C ASN A 13 -3.72 16.35 -7.18
N CYS A 14 -3.86 15.56 -8.24
CA CYS A 14 -5.12 15.10 -8.77
C CYS A 14 -5.69 14.12 -7.76
N TRP A 15 -6.81 14.51 -7.16
CA TRP A 15 -7.56 13.69 -6.23
C TRP A 15 -7.83 12.29 -6.81
N SER A 16 -8.13 12.21 -8.12
CA SER A 16 -8.28 10.93 -8.83
C SER A 16 -7.02 10.08 -8.84
N CYS A 17 -5.83 10.68 -9.00
CA CYS A 17 -4.57 9.95 -9.01
C CYS A 17 -4.19 9.42 -7.62
N ARG A 18 -4.48 10.20 -6.58
CA ARG A 18 -4.30 9.79 -5.18
C ARG A 18 -5.25 8.65 -4.83
N VAL A 19 -6.53 8.79 -5.17
CA VAL A 19 -7.54 7.75 -4.97
C VAL A 19 -7.21 6.47 -5.75
N LEU A 20 -6.78 6.57 -7.02
CA LEU A 20 -6.40 5.41 -7.82
C LEU A 20 -5.15 4.70 -7.29
N SER A 21 -4.08 5.44 -7.01
CA SER A 21 -2.83 4.88 -6.49
C SER A 21 -3.00 4.35 -5.06
N GLY A 22 -3.70 5.09 -4.19
CA GLY A 22 -4.00 4.73 -2.81
C GLY A 22 -4.90 3.49 -2.73
N ALA A 23 -5.98 3.43 -3.51
CA ALA A 23 -6.86 2.26 -3.55
C ALA A 23 -6.13 1.01 -4.08
N GLY A 24 -5.23 1.17 -5.06
CA GLY A 24 -4.38 0.08 -5.55
C GLY A 24 -3.46 -0.48 -4.45
N LEU A 25 -2.84 0.41 -3.66
CA LEU A 25 -1.99 0.03 -2.54
C LEU A 25 -2.79 -0.63 -1.40
N ILE A 26 -3.97 -0.10 -1.08
CA ILE A 26 -4.88 -0.70 -0.09
C ILE A 26 -5.31 -2.10 -0.54
N GLY A 27 -5.69 -2.27 -1.81
CA GLY A 27 -6.06 -3.56 -2.38
C GLY A 27 -4.91 -4.57 -2.37
N ALA A 28 -3.71 -4.15 -2.79
CA ALA A 28 -2.52 -5.00 -2.80
C ALA A 28 -2.09 -5.41 -1.38
N GLY A 29 -2.00 -4.44 -0.46
CA GLY A 29 -1.65 -4.70 0.95
C GLY A 29 -2.69 -5.56 1.67
N GLY A 30 -3.98 -5.29 1.43
CA GLY A 30 -5.10 -6.09 1.93
C GLY A 30 -5.09 -7.52 1.41
N TYR A 31 -4.75 -7.73 0.13
CA TYR A 31 -4.62 -9.07 -0.46
C TYR A 31 -3.48 -9.86 0.18
N VAL A 32 -2.29 -9.26 0.31
CA VAL A 32 -1.13 -9.91 0.97
C VAL A 32 -1.46 -10.27 2.41
N TYR A 33 -2.11 -9.36 3.15
CA TYR A 33 -2.55 -9.63 4.51
C TYR A 33 -3.56 -10.78 4.57
N TRP A 34 -4.52 -10.82 3.63
CA TRP A 34 -5.53 -11.87 3.56
C TRP A 34 -4.93 -13.25 3.24
N VAL A 35 -3.99 -13.31 2.29
CA VAL A 35 -3.22 -14.53 1.96
C VAL A 35 -2.46 -15.04 3.18
N ALA A 36 -1.80 -14.14 3.92
CA ALA A 36 -1.09 -14.51 5.15
C ALA A 36 -2.05 -14.96 6.27
N ARG A 37 -3.29 -14.44 6.30
CA ARG A 37 -4.31 -14.82 7.29
C ARG A 37 -5.00 -16.14 7.01
N LYS A 38 -5.07 -16.58 5.75
CA LYS A 38 -5.71 -17.82 5.32
C LYS A 38 -5.20 -19.07 6.09
N PRO A 39 -3.88 -19.31 6.24
CA PRO A 39 -3.38 -20.46 6.99
C PRO A 39 -3.66 -20.38 8.50
N MET A 40 -3.70 -19.17 9.09
CA MET A 40 -4.05 -19.02 10.51
C MET A 40 -5.49 -19.42 10.81
N LYS A 41 -6.43 -19.15 9.89
CA LYS A 41 -7.83 -19.59 10.03
C LYS A 41 -7.99 -21.11 9.98
N LEU A 42 -7.01 -21.83 9.44
CA LEU A 42 -7.00 -23.30 9.33
C LEU A 42 -6.31 -23.97 10.53
N GLY A 43 -5.95 -23.21 11.57
CA GLY A 43 -5.34 -23.73 12.80
C GLY A 43 -3.83 -23.93 12.73
N TYR A 44 -3.17 -23.48 11.65
CA TYR A 44 -1.72 -23.54 11.56
C TYR A 44 -1.09 -22.37 12.35
N PRO A 45 -0.14 -22.62 13.25
CA PRO A 45 0.53 -21.55 13.99
C PRO A 45 1.30 -20.64 13.03
N PRO A 46 1.20 -19.30 13.18
CA PRO A 46 1.90 -18.38 12.30
C PRO A 46 3.41 -18.52 12.46
N GLY A 47 4.10 -18.88 11.37
CA GLY A 47 5.55 -18.85 11.31
C GLY A 47 6.09 -17.42 11.13
N PRO A 48 7.40 -17.20 11.34
CA PRO A 48 8.02 -15.88 11.19
C PRO A 48 7.78 -15.27 9.80
N GLY A 49 7.78 -16.07 8.73
CA GLY A 49 7.50 -15.59 7.37
C GLY A 49 6.06 -15.07 7.18
N THR A 50 5.08 -15.70 7.82
CA THR A 50 3.67 -15.28 7.78
C THR A 50 3.46 -13.95 8.50
N ILE A 51 4.13 -13.77 9.64
CA ILE A 51 4.10 -12.51 10.41
C ILE A 51 4.68 -11.38 9.56
N THR A 52 5.82 -11.60 8.90
CA THR A 52 6.42 -10.60 8.00
C THR A 52 5.49 -10.23 6.85
N GLN A 53 4.81 -11.20 6.23
CA GLN A 53 3.81 -10.92 5.19
C GLN A 53 2.64 -10.07 5.72
N MET A 54 2.18 -10.29 6.95
CA MET A 54 1.15 -9.47 7.56
C MET A 54 1.59 -8.04 7.79
N VAL A 55 2.79 -7.85 8.35
CA VAL A 55 3.35 -6.52 8.64
C VAL A 55 3.53 -5.74 7.34
N ILE A 56 4.10 -6.37 6.31
CA ILE A 56 4.30 -5.72 5.01
C ILE A 56 2.94 -5.40 4.36
N GLY A 57 1.99 -6.33 4.38
CA GLY A 57 0.65 -6.11 3.83
C GLY A 57 -0.08 -4.95 4.50
N ILE A 58 -0.05 -4.88 5.84
CA ILE A 58 -0.64 -3.76 6.60
C ILE A 58 0.09 -2.45 6.32
N SER A 59 1.42 -2.48 6.27
CA SER A 59 2.23 -1.27 6.03
C SER A 59 1.90 -0.66 4.67
N ILE A 60 1.80 -1.47 3.61
CA ILE A 60 1.42 -1.03 2.26
C ILE A 60 -0.02 -0.49 2.26
N ALA A 61 -0.94 -1.16 2.96
CA ALA A 61 -2.32 -0.71 3.05
C ALA A 61 -2.45 0.65 3.77
N CYS A 62 -1.75 0.82 4.90
CA CYS A 62 -1.69 2.10 5.61
C CYS A 62 -1.04 3.20 4.75
N TRP A 63 -0.02 2.87 3.97
CA TRP A 63 0.61 3.83 3.05
C TRP A 63 -0.36 4.30 1.96
N GLY A 64 -1.23 3.40 1.47
CA GLY A 64 -2.29 3.73 0.52
C GLY A 64 -3.38 4.66 1.08
N VAL A 65 -3.49 4.81 2.41
CA VAL A 65 -4.38 5.82 3.04
C VAL A 65 -3.74 7.20 3.06
N VAL A 66 -2.41 7.25 3.16
CA VAL A 66 -1.63 8.51 3.18
C VAL A 66 -1.47 9.11 1.78
N ILE A 67 -1.50 8.25 0.75
CA ILE A 67 -1.52 8.67 -0.66
C ILE A 67 -2.91 9.17 -1.01
#